data_AF-A0A9P8FTR8-F1
#
_entry.id   AF-A0A9P8FTR8-F1
#
_cell.length_a   1.000
_cell.length_b   1.000
_cell.length_c   1.000
_cell.angle_alpha   90.00
_cell.angle_beta   90.00
_cell.angle_gamma   90.00
#
_symmetry.space_group_name_H-M   'P 1'
#
loop_
_entity.id
_entity.type
_entity.pdbx_description
1 polymer ?
#
loop_
_entity_poly.entity_id
_entity_poly.type
_entity_poly.pdbx_seq_one_letter_code
_entity_poly.pdbx_strand_id
1 'polypeptide(L)'
;MSRFFGKAFQGNFLEAGTGVLDFTDISAEQFAIFADWFVTRQLDTHSLEDMLYLYVLADRLDVPTFRGAITDKLTSDYCLKSGFDVPDTHLITFMMENVPKYLPIHKLLATAVAQVLYHNPEALDPLPYGFAIRVKHNLDKPYGLCDDCYHYQLTDDHIIADHCEHFFDEPADHDLERYREAARATHHY
;
A
#
# COMPACT_ATOMS: atom_id res chain seq x y z
N MET A 1 14.05 5.87 -17.67
CA MET A 1 15.24 6.46 -17.00
C MET A 1 14.74 7.48 -15.99
N SER A 2 15.29 7.51 -14.77
CA SER A 2 14.86 8.43 -13.69
C SER A 2 15.08 9.89 -14.08
N ARG A 3 14.08 10.76 -13.86
CA ARG A 3 14.26 12.21 -14.06
C ARG A 3 15.16 12.83 -13.00
N PHE A 4 15.15 12.27 -11.79
CA PHE A 4 16.01 12.69 -10.70
C PHE A 4 17.48 12.55 -11.10
N PHE A 5 17.92 11.36 -11.53
CA PHE A 5 19.32 11.16 -11.95
C PHE A 5 19.68 11.98 -13.20
N GLY A 6 18.75 12.14 -14.14
CA GLY A 6 18.95 13.03 -15.29
C GLY A 6 19.25 14.46 -14.86
N LYS A 7 18.48 15.01 -13.91
CA LYS A 7 18.71 16.36 -13.38
C LYS A 7 19.97 16.43 -12.51
N ALA A 8 20.25 15.42 -11.69
CA ALA A 8 21.41 15.41 -10.81
C ALA A 8 22.73 15.45 -11.59
N PHE A 9 22.86 14.64 -12.65
CA PHE A 9 24.11 14.50 -13.39
C PHE A 9 24.23 15.37 -14.65
N GLN A 10 23.13 15.94 -15.14
CA GLN A 10 23.14 16.79 -16.35
C GLN A 10 22.61 18.21 -16.10
N GLY A 11 22.20 18.50 -14.87
CA GLY A 11 21.72 19.82 -14.46
C GLY A 11 22.85 20.75 -14.00
N ASN A 12 22.45 21.82 -13.32
CA ASN A 12 23.37 22.86 -12.81
C ASN A 12 23.69 22.65 -11.33
N PHE A 13 23.72 21.39 -10.87
CA PHE A 13 23.99 21.03 -9.48
C PHE A 13 25.46 20.62 -9.28
N LEU A 14 25.91 20.60 -8.03
CA LEU A 14 27.29 20.23 -7.70
C LEU A 14 27.61 18.81 -8.21
N GLU A 15 26.63 17.93 -8.11
CA GLU A 15 26.65 16.53 -8.51
C GLU A 15 26.90 16.33 -10.00
N ALA A 16 26.48 17.29 -10.84
CA ALA A 16 26.78 17.26 -12.28
C ALA A 16 28.27 17.55 -12.56
N GLY A 17 28.91 18.36 -11.70
CA GLY A 17 30.34 18.67 -11.79
C GLY A 17 31.23 17.61 -11.14
N THR A 18 30.77 16.99 -10.06
CA THR A 18 31.55 15.97 -9.32
C THR A 18 31.30 14.55 -9.83
N GLY A 19 30.14 14.28 -10.42
CA GLY A 19 29.69 12.92 -10.74
C GLY A 19 29.37 12.08 -9.49
N VAL A 20 29.29 12.71 -8.31
CA VAL A 20 29.05 12.05 -7.02
C VAL A 20 27.71 12.50 -6.48
N LEU A 21 26.92 11.55 -6.00
CA LEU A 21 25.65 11.80 -5.34
C LEU A 21 25.65 11.06 -3.99
N ASP A 22 25.57 11.82 -2.91
CA ASP A 22 25.60 11.29 -1.55
C ASP A 22 24.18 11.17 -0.98
N PHE A 23 23.87 9.98 -0.45
CA PHE A 23 22.64 9.72 0.28
C PHE A 23 22.98 9.46 1.75
N THR A 24 22.50 10.31 2.65
CA THR A 24 22.78 10.20 4.10
C THR A 24 21.77 9.35 4.84
N ASP A 25 20.63 9.09 4.22
CA ASP A 25 19.43 8.50 4.81
C ASP A 25 18.97 7.23 4.10
N ILE A 26 19.80 6.70 3.21
CA ILE A 26 19.57 5.44 2.50
C ILE A 26 20.71 4.50 2.86
N SER A 27 20.38 3.31 3.35
CA SER A 27 21.40 2.32 3.67
C SER A 27 22.06 1.80 2.38
N ALA A 28 23.33 1.42 2.47
CA ALA A 28 24.05 0.82 1.34
C ALA A 28 23.35 -0.46 0.85
N GLU A 29 22.70 -1.20 1.75
CA GLU A 29 21.93 -2.41 1.43
C GLU A 29 20.67 -2.10 0.60
N GLN A 30 19.87 -1.11 1.01
CA GLN A 30 18.70 -0.68 0.25
C GLN A 30 19.09 -0.15 -1.14
N PHE A 31 20.17 0.61 -1.21
CA PHE A 31 20.67 1.08 -2.49
C PHE A 31 21.19 -0.06 -3.38
N ALA A 32 21.83 -1.08 -2.78
CA ALA A 32 22.28 -2.26 -3.51
C ALA A 32 21.11 -3.04 -4.12
N ILE A 33 20.00 -3.21 -3.39
CA ILE A 33 18.78 -3.85 -3.92
C ILE A 33 18.21 -3.04 -5.10
N PHE A 34 18.13 -1.71 -4.97
CA PHE A 34 17.71 -0.85 -6.08
C PHE A 34 18.64 -0.99 -7.30
N ALA A 35 19.95 -0.99 -7.09
CA ALA A 35 20.94 -1.11 -8.15
C ALA A 35 20.87 -2.46 -8.86
N ASP A 36 20.69 -3.56 -8.10
CA ASP A 36 20.50 -4.88 -8.68
C ASP A 36 19.23 -4.94 -9.53
N TRP A 37 18.08 -4.53 -8.97
CA TRP A 37 16.84 -4.44 -9.74
C TRP A 37 16.98 -3.55 -10.98
N PHE A 38 17.74 -2.46 -10.91
CA PHE A 38 17.92 -1.57 -12.05
C PHE A 38 18.61 -2.28 -13.22
N VAL A 39 19.55 -3.19 -12.92
CA VAL A 39 20.30 -4.00 -13.90
C VAL A 39 19.50 -5.21 -14.34
N THR A 40 18.97 -6.00 -13.41
CA THR A 40 18.35 -7.31 -13.66
C THR A 40 16.87 -7.22 -14.03
N ARG A 41 16.21 -6.13 -13.62
CA ARG A 41 14.74 -5.96 -13.64
C ARG A 41 14.00 -6.99 -12.80
N GLN A 42 14.69 -7.66 -11.89
CA GLN A 42 14.12 -8.63 -10.97
C GLN A 42 14.18 -8.07 -9.56
N LEU A 43 13.08 -8.24 -8.81
CA LEU A 43 12.99 -7.85 -7.41
C LEU A 43 12.69 -9.09 -6.59
N ASP A 44 13.64 -9.50 -5.77
CA ASP A 44 13.49 -10.60 -4.84
C ASP A 44 12.58 -10.23 -3.66
N THR A 45 12.18 -11.25 -2.93
CA THR A 45 11.31 -11.10 -1.75
C THR A 45 12.14 -10.63 -0.56
N HIS A 46 11.83 -9.45 -0.02
CA HIS A 46 12.50 -8.84 1.14
C HIS A 46 11.47 -8.50 2.22
N SER A 47 11.90 -8.28 3.47
CA SER A 47 10.99 -7.97 4.58
C SER A 47 10.00 -6.83 4.22
N LEU A 48 8.81 -6.82 4.84
CA LEU A 48 7.83 -5.75 4.62
C LEU A 48 8.47 -4.38 4.85
N GLU A 49 9.25 -4.25 5.93
CA GLU A 49 10.00 -3.05 6.25
C GLU A 49 10.93 -2.61 5.11
N ASP A 50 11.78 -3.51 4.62
CA ASP A 50 12.69 -3.22 3.49
C ASP A 50 11.92 -2.79 2.25
N MET A 51 10.81 -3.46 1.94
CA MET A 51 9.97 -3.15 0.79
C MET A 51 9.34 -1.76 0.90
N LEU A 52 8.95 -1.31 2.10
CA LEU A 52 8.43 0.03 2.32
C LEU A 52 9.52 1.10 2.23
N TYR A 53 10.73 0.84 2.75
CA TYR A 53 11.87 1.73 2.55
C TYR A 53 12.26 1.85 1.08
N LEU A 54 12.30 0.73 0.35
CA LEU A 54 12.56 0.70 -1.08
C LEU A 54 11.49 1.48 -1.86
N TYR A 55 10.23 1.46 -1.42
CA TYR A 55 9.17 2.24 -2.07
C TYR A 55 9.39 3.74 -1.90
N VAL A 56 9.74 4.18 -0.69
CA VAL A 56 10.10 5.59 -0.42
C VAL A 56 11.30 6.00 -1.28
N LEU A 57 12.33 5.15 -1.33
CA LEU A 57 13.50 5.37 -2.19
C LEU A 57 13.09 5.50 -3.67
N ALA A 58 12.27 4.58 -4.17
CA ALA A 58 11.80 4.59 -5.55
C ALA A 58 10.98 5.83 -5.90
N ASP A 59 10.18 6.34 -4.97
CA ASP A 59 9.44 7.59 -5.12
C ASP A 59 10.38 8.80 -5.18
N ARG A 60 11.31 8.90 -4.22
CA ARG A 60 12.30 9.99 -4.13
C ARG A 60 13.18 10.07 -5.36
N LEU A 61 13.58 8.92 -5.90
CA LEU A 61 14.40 8.82 -7.12
C LEU A 61 13.58 8.95 -8.41
N ASP A 62 12.27 9.22 -8.36
CA ASP A 62 11.36 9.26 -9.51
C ASP A 62 11.51 8.04 -10.44
N VAL A 63 11.40 6.84 -9.85
CA VAL A 63 11.48 5.55 -10.56
C VAL A 63 10.12 4.84 -10.50
N PRO A 64 9.12 5.29 -11.29
CA PRO A 64 7.77 4.72 -11.24
C PRO A 64 7.73 3.22 -11.58
N THR A 65 8.60 2.75 -12.46
CA THR A 65 8.70 1.32 -12.80
C THR A 65 9.18 0.47 -11.63
N PHE A 66 10.02 1.02 -10.74
CA PHE A 66 10.45 0.30 -9.54
C PHE A 66 9.34 0.28 -8.49
N ARG A 67 8.63 1.40 -8.30
CA ARG A 67 7.42 1.44 -7.48
C ARG A 67 6.38 0.42 -7.92
N GLY A 68 6.20 0.26 -9.23
CA GLY A 68 5.35 -0.80 -9.81
C GLY A 68 5.79 -2.18 -9.35
N ALA A 69 7.05 -2.54 -9.60
CA ALA A 69 7.61 -3.84 -9.19
C ALA A 69 7.49 -4.11 -7.68
N ILE A 70 7.71 -3.10 -6.83
CA ILE A 70 7.53 -3.21 -5.38
C ILE A 70 6.05 -3.43 -5.03
N THR A 71 5.13 -2.70 -5.66
CA THR A 71 3.68 -2.85 -5.44
C THR A 71 3.21 -4.26 -5.83
N ASP A 72 3.65 -4.74 -6.99
CA ASP A 72 3.31 -6.08 -7.48
C ASP A 72 3.81 -7.15 -6.51
N LYS A 73 5.07 -7.01 -6.05
CA LYS A 73 5.69 -7.92 -5.09
C LYS A 73 5.01 -7.89 -3.72
N LEU A 74 4.67 -6.70 -3.20
CA LEU A 74 3.92 -6.56 -1.95
C LEU A 74 2.53 -7.19 -2.05
N THR A 75 1.88 -7.04 -3.20
CA THR A 75 0.56 -7.62 -3.46
C THR A 75 0.63 -9.14 -3.54
N SER A 76 1.60 -9.69 -4.28
CA SER A 76 1.73 -11.14 -4.50
C SER A 76 2.28 -11.89 -3.29
N ASP A 77 3.20 -11.27 -2.54
CA ASP A 77 4.02 -11.99 -1.56
C ASP A 77 3.68 -11.68 -0.10
N TYR A 78 2.99 -10.56 0.19
CA TYR A 78 2.78 -10.05 1.56
C TYR A 78 1.34 -9.71 1.89
N CYS A 79 0.84 -8.61 1.34
CA CYS A 79 -0.33 -7.89 1.82
C CYS A 79 -1.63 -8.69 1.73
N LEU A 80 -1.69 -9.68 0.84
CA LEU A 80 -2.87 -10.49 0.58
C LEU A 80 -2.70 -11.96 1.01
N LYS A 81 -1.64 -12.30 1.76
CA LYS A 81 -1.43 -13.66 2.27
C LYS A 81 -1.97 -13.81 3.69
N SER A 82 -2.39 -15.03 4.01
CA SER A 82 -2.69 -15.41 5.39
C SER A 82 -1.44 -15.26 6.27
N GLY A 83 -1.63 -14.70 7.47
CA GLY A 83 -0.52 -14.42 8.39
C GLY A 83 0.22 -13.11 8.12
N PHE A 84 -0.38 -12.15 7.42
CA PHE A 84 0.13 -10.78 7.37
C PHE A 84 0.14 -10.17 8.78
N ASP A 85 1.32 -9.75 9.25
CA ASP A 85 1.46 -9.01 10.50
C ASP A 85 1.28 -7.51 10.24
N VAL A 86 0.46 -6.86 11.07
CA VAL A 86 0.26 -5.41 10.99
C VAL A 86 1.62 -4.72 11.24
N PRO A 87 2.12 -3.90 10.30
CA PRO A 87 3.38 -3.20 10.49
C PRO A 87 3.29 -2.25 11.69
N ASP A 88 4.42 -2.03 12.35
CA ASP A 88 4.47 -1.17 13.52
C ASP A 88 4.11 0.29 13.19
N THR A 89 3.70 1.02 14.23
CA THR A 89 3.28 2.43 14.10
C THR A 89 4.40 3.32 13.55
N HIS A 90 5.67 3.02 13.81
CA HIS A 90 6.80 3.82 13.32
C HIS A 90 6.93 3.66 11.79
N LEU A 91 6.87 2.44 11.28
CA LEU A 91 6.94 2.13 9.87
C LEU A 91 5.73 2.68 9.09
N ILE A 92 4.52 2.59 9.66
CA ILE A 92 3.33 3.22 9.08
C ILE A 92 3.51 4.74 9.01
N THR A 93 3.98 5.36 10.09
CA THR A 93 4.22 6.82 10.15
C THR A 93 5.27 7.24 9.13
N PHE A 94 6.38 6.51 9.05
CA PHE A 94 7.44 6.73 8.08
C PHE A 94 6.91 6.71 6.64
N MET A 95 6.13 5.69 6.28
CA MET A 95 5.49 5.60 4.97
C MET A 95 4.54 6.78 4.72
N MET A 96 3.71 7.13 5.72
CA MET A 96 2.76 8.24 5.59
C MET A 96 3.40 9.61 5.37
N GLU A 97 4.55 9.85 6.01
CA GLU A 97 5.26 11.12 5.94
C GLU A 97 6.08 11.26 4.65
N ASN A 98 6.56 10.15 4.09
CA ASN A 98 7.48 10.16 2.97
C ASN A 98 6.83 9.81 1.61
N VAL A 99 5.64 9.21 1.60
CA VAL A 99 4.97 8.78 0.38
C VAL A 99 3.69 9.59 0.11
N PRO A 100 3.54 10.21 -1.07
CA PRO A 100 2.30 10.86 -1.45
C PRO A 100 1.07 9.98 -1.31
N LYS A 101 0.04 10.51 -0.65
CA LYS A 101 -1.23 9.84 -0.28
C LYS A 101 -2.03 9.21 -1.41
N TYR A 102 -1.79 9.62 -2.65
CA TYR A 102 -2.47 9.10 -3.85
C TYR A 102 -1.80 7.84 -4.41
N LEU A 103 -0.62 7.47 -3.92
CA LEU A 103 0.10 6.31 -4.42
C LEU A 103 -0.51 5.01 -3.89
N PRO A 104 -0.48 3.93 -4.70
CA PRO A 104 -1.24 2.71 -4.44
C PRO A 104 -0.86 2.01 -3.13
N ILE A 105 0.38 2.19 -2.65
CA ILE A 105 0.86 1.54 -1.43
C ILE A 105 0.04 1.89 -0.18
N HIS A 106 -0.48 3.11 -0.09
CA HIS A 106 -1.35 3.54 1.01
C HIS A 106 -2.64 2.71 1.06
N LYS A 107 -3.25 2.47 -0.11
CA LYS A 107 -4.47 1.68 -0.24
C LYS A 107 -4.18 0.21 -0.01
N LEU A 108 -3.09 -0.31 -0.57
CA LEU A 108 -2.68 -1.70 -0.42
C LEU A 108 -2.48 -2.06 1.06
N LEU A 109 -1.65 -1.30 1.79
CA LEU A 109 -1.41 -1.53 3.21
C LEU A 109 -2.67 -1.37 4.06
N ALA A 110 -3.47 -0.32 3.81
CA ALA A 110 -4.71 -0.12 4.56
C ALA A 110 -5.72 -1.25 4.32
N THR A 111 -5.70 -1.88 3.14
CA THR A 111 -6.54 -3.04 2.84
C THR A 111 -6.04 -4.28 3.58
N ALA A 112 -4.75 -4.57 3.53
CA ALA A 112 -4.13 -5.68 4.26
C ALA A 112 -4.36 -5.59 5.78
N VAL A 113 -4.15 -4.41 6.36
CA VAL A 113 -4.39 -4.17 7.80
C VAL A 113 -5.88 -4.31 8.12
N ALA A 114 -6.79 -3.84 7.27
CA ALA A 114 -8.23 -4.01 7.50
C ALA A 114 -8.64 -5.48 7.51
N GLN A 115 -8.03 -6.33 6.69
CA GLN A 115 -8.29 -7.77 6.72
C GLN A 115 -7.88 -8.40 8.06
N VAL A 116 -6.69 -8.05 8.57
CA VAL A 116 -6.24 -8.56 9.87
C VAL A 116 -7.11 -8.06 11.01
N LEU A 117 -7.54 -6.81 10.96
CA LEU A 117 -8.31 -6.17 12.02
C LEU A 117 -9.83 -6.41 11.91
N TYR A 118 -10.29 -7.17 10.92
CA TYR A 118 -11.72 -7.36 10.63
C TYR A 118 -12.52 -7.84 11.84
N HIS A 119 -11.97 -8.80 12.59
CA HIS A 119 -12.60 -9.33 13.81
C HIS A 119 -12.16 -8.63 15.10
N ASN A 120 -11.28 -7.63 15.03
CA ASN A 120 -10.76 -6.89 16.19
C ASN A 120 -10.59 -5.38 15.89
N PRO A 121 -11.69 -4.63 15.73
CA PRO A 121 -11.64 -3.21 15.35
C PRO A 121 -11.03 -2.31 16.43
N GLU A 122 -10.96 -2.73 17.69
CA GLU A 122 -10.33 -1.97 18.78
C GLU A 122 -8.82 -1.78 18.55
N ALA A 123 -8.19 -2.67 17.78
CA ALA A 123 -6.78 -2.55 17.39
C ALA A 123 -6.51 -1.45 16.33
N LEU A 124 -7.52 -0.65 15.96
CA LEU A 124 -7.34 0.59 15.19
C LEU A 124 -6.75 1.73 16.04
N ASP A 125 -7.05 1.79 17.33
CA ASP A 125 -6.66 2.88 18.23
C ASP A 125 -5.15 3.20 18.25
N PRO A 126 -4.21 2.22 18.22
CA PRO A 126 -2.78 2.51 18.18
C PRO A 126 -2.25 2.96 16.81
N LEU A 127 -3.06 2.92 15.75
CA LEU A 127 -2.63 3.31 14.41
C LEU A 127 -2.61 4.84 14.24
N PRO A 128 -1.71 5.40 13.41
CA PRO A 128 -1.70 6.83 13.15
C PRO A 128 -3.05 7.28 12.57
N TYR A 129 -3.64 8.37 13.09
CA TYR A 129 -5.02 8.78 12.76
C TYR A 129 -5.33 8.77 11.26
N GLY A 130 -4.46 9.37 10.43
CA GLY A 130 -4.71 9.42 8.99
C GLY A 130 -4.63 8.07 8.28
N PHE A 131 -3.92 7.09 8.84
CA PHE A 131 -3.92 5.71 8.37
C PHE A 131 -5.14 4.95 8.91
N ALA A 132 -5.46 5.11 10.19
CA ALA A 132 -6.62 4.48 10.83
C ALA A 132 -7.93 4.80 10.09
N ILE A 133 -8.11 6.03 9.62
CA ILE A 133 -9.27 6.41 8.78
C ILE A 133 -9.34 5.60 7.49
N ARG A 134 -8.20 5.30 6.84
CA ARG A 134 -8.16 4.50 5.61
C ARG A 134 -8.47 3.04 5.88
N VAL A 135 -7.94 2.49 6.97
CA VAL A 135 -8.24 1.12 7.42
C VAL A 135 -9.72 1.01 7.75
N LYS A 136 -10.27 1.95 8.51
CA LYS A 136 -11.70 2.01 8.85
C LYS A 136 -12.60 2.02 7.60
N HIS A 137 -12.26 2.82 6.60
CA HIS A 137 -13.01 2.85 5.34
C HIS A 137 -13.02 1.49 4.61
N ASN A 138 -12.02 0.64 4.82
CA ASN A 138 -12.00 -0.72 4.30
C ASN A 138 -12.74 -1.71 5.20
N LEU A 139 -12.77 -1.49 6.52
CA LEU A 139 -13.56 -2.28 7.48
C LEU A 139 -15.07 -2.05 7.34
N ASP A 140 -15.47 -0.85 6.92
CA ASP A 140 -16.88 -0.50 6.67
C ASP A 140 -17.47 -1.23 5.44
N LYS A 141 -16.64 -1.99 4.70
CA LYS A 141 -17.05 -2.81 3.56
C LYS A 141 -17.15 -4.29 3.96
N PRO A 142 -17.99 -5.09 3.28
CA PRO A 142 -18.00 -6.53 3.48
C PRO A 142 -16.62 -7.14 3.16
N TYR A 143 -16.20 -8.09 4.00
CA TYR A 143 -14.92 -8.78 3.86
C TYR A 143 -14.78 -9.37 2.44
N GLY A 144 -13.62 -9.15 1.81
CA GLY A 144 -13.33 -9.69 0.48
C GLY A 144 -13.90 -8.90 -0.71
N LEU A 145 -14.49 -7.71 -0.51
CA LEU A 145 -14.99 -6.87 -1.62
C LEU A 145 -14.07 -5.68 -1.92
N CYS A 146 -13.80 -5.46 -3.22
CA CYS A 146 -13.13 -4.24 -3.68
C CYS A 146 -14.11 -3.05 -3.81
N ASP A 147 -13.59 -1.84 -3.97
CA ASP A 147 -14.40 -0.61 -4.11
C ASP A 147 -15.44 -0.71 -5.22
N ASP A 148 -15.05 -1.23 -6.39
CA ASP A 148 -15.92 -1.32 -7.55
C ASP A 148 -17.06 -2.33 -7.29
N CYS A 149 -16.76 -3.47 -6.67
CA CYS A 149 -17.77 -4.46 -6.29
C CYS A 149 -18.70 -3.94 -5.19
N TYR A 150 -18.18 -3.21 -4.19
CA TYR A 150 -19.00 -2.61 -3.14
C TYR A 150 -19.96 -1.55 -3.69
N HIS A 151 -19.47 -0.67 -4.56
CA HIS A 151 -20.31 0.36 -5.17
C HIS A 151 -21.34 -0.24 -6.13
N TYR A 152 -20.99 -1.29 -6.87
CA TYR A 152 -21.94 -2.03 -7.69
C TYR A 152 -23.07 -2.65 -6.84
N GLN A 153 -22.73 -3.25 -5.69
CA GLN A 153 -23.69 -3.83 -4.75
C GLN A 153 -24.64 -2.82 -4.10
N LEU A 154 -24.25 -1.55 -3.96
CA LEU A 154 -25.14 -0.49 -3.45
C LEU A 154 -26.19 -0.06 -4.48
N THR A 155 -25.98 -0.36 -5.77
CA THR A 155 -26.80 0.16 -6.88
C THR A 155 -27.78 -0.84 -7.49
N ASP A 156 -27.62 -2.14 -7.24
CA ASP A 156 -28.43 -3.18 -7.89
C ASP A 156 -29.04 -4.16 -6.87
N ASP A 157 -30.36 -4.36 -6.89
CA ASP A 157 -31.13 -5.22 -5.96
C ASP A 157 -30.94 -6.73 -6.22
N HIS A 158 -30.00 -7.10 -7.10
CA HIS A 158 -29.73 -8.49 -7.47
C HIS A 158 -28.62 -9.10 -6.60
N ILE A 159 -28.97 -10.19 -5.91
CA ILE A 159 -28.02 -11.15 -5.34
C ILE A 159 -27.18 -11.69 -6.49
N ILE A 160 -25.85 -11.66 -6.39
CA ILE A 160 -24.90 -12.75 -6.67
C ILE A 160 -23.47 -12.19 -6.78
N ALA A 161 -22.66 -12.46 -5.74
CA ALA A 161 -21.38 -13.18 -5.76
C ALA A 161 -20.82 -13.13 -4.32
N ASP A 162 -20.68 -14.29 -3.66
CA ASP A 162 -20.22 -14.44 -2.25
C ASP A 162 -18.75 -14.05 -2.04
N HIS A 163 -18.07 -13.57 -3.09
CA HIS A 163 -16.65 -13.30 -3.15
C HIS A 163 -16.36 -12.42 -4.37
N CYS A 164 -15.42 -11.51 -4.24
CA CYS A 164 -14.82 -10.84 -5.38
C CYS A 164 -13.85 -11.82 -6.05
N GLU A 165 -13.92 -12.07 -7.36
CA GLU A 165 -12.93 -12.92 -8.07
C GLU A 165 -11.49 -12.37 -7.99
N HIS A 166 -11.30 -11.16 -7.47
CA HIS A 166 -9.99 -10.57 -7.19
C HIS A 166 -9.40 -10.96 -5.82
N PHE A 167 -10.18 -11.63 -4.95
CA PHE A 167 -9.80 -12.07 -3.61
C PHE A 167 -10.23 -13.54 -3.41
N PHE A 168 -9.27 -14.45 -3.25
CA PHE A 168 -9.57 -15.88 -3.12
C PHE A 168 -9.45 -16.43 -1.68
N ASP A 169 -10.26 -17.47 -1.47
CA ASP A 169 -10.25 -18.58 -0.51
C ASP A 169 -10.90 -18.46 0.88
N GLU A 170 -11.42 -17.30 1.29
CA GLU A 170 -12.29 -17.23 2.48
C GLU A 170 -13.69 -16.71 2.14
N PRO A 171 -14.76 -17.40 2.58
CA PRO A 171 -16.13 -16.95 2.33
C PRO A 171 -16.35 -15.57 2.97
N ALA A 172 -16.86 -14.61 2.19
CA ALA A 172 -17.25 -13.31 2.73
C ALA A 172 -18.28 -13.50 3.85
N ASP A 173 -17.98 -13.00 5.05
CA ASP A 173 -18.89 -13.09 6.18
C ASP A 173 -20.10 -12.18 5.91
N HIS A 174 -21.20 -12.80 5.50
CA HIS A 174 -22.31 -12.16 4.78
C HIS A 174 -23.38 -11.60 5.73
N ASP A 175 -23.04 -10.66 6.62
CA ASP A 175 -24.05 -9.94 7.41
C ASP A 175 -24.49 -8.62 6.72
N LEU A 176 -25.33 -8.76 5.71
CA LEU A 176 -25.87 -7.67 4.88
C LEU A 176 -26.64 -6.59 5.66
N GLU A 177 -27.20 -6.90 6.83
CA GLU A 177 -27.99 -5.94 7.62
C GLU A 177 -27.09 -4.87 8.24
N ARG A 178 -25.95 -5.26 8.82
CA ARG A 178 -24.96 -4.34 9.39
C ARG A 178 -24.47 -3.31 8.38
N TYR A 179 -24.26 -3.71 7.12
CA TYR A 179 -23.79 -2.82 6.04
C TYR A 179 -24.87 -1.87 5.53
N ARG A 180 -26.13 -2.34 5.45
CA ARG A 180 -27.26 -1.50 5.06
C ARG A 180 -27.54 -0.40 6.08
N GLU A 181 -27.34 -0.68 7.36
CA GLU A 181 -27.45 0.32 8.42
C GLU A 181 -26.34 1.37 8.35
N ALA A 182 -25.09 0.97 8.11
CA ALA A 182 -23.97 1.89 7.94
C ALA A 182 -24.12 2.80 6.71
N ALA A 183 -24.55 2.27 5.57
CA ALA A 183 -24.78 3.04 4.34
C ALA A 183 -25.94 4.05 4.49
N ARG A 184 -26.98 3.72 5.25
CA ARG A 184 -28.07 4.65 5.57
C ARG A 184 -27.63 5.79 6.49
N ALA A 185 -26.69 5.53 7.40
CA ALA A 185 -26.17 6.53 8.32
C ALA A 185 -25.31 7.62 7.65
N THR A 186 -24.61 7.29 6.55
CA THR A 186 -23.74 8.23 5.80
C THR A 186 -24.49 9.12 4.80
N HIS A 187 -25.72 8.78 4.40
CA HIS A 187 -26.53 9.58 3.47
C HIS A 187 -27.42 10.66 4.14
N HIS A 188 -27.27 10.88 5.45
CA HIS A 188 -28.07 11.85 6.22
C HIS A 188 -27.35 13.18 6.57
N TYR A 189 -26.29 13.55 5.86
CA TYR A 189 -25.66 14.89 5.93
C TYR A 189 -25.57 15.56 4.56
#